data_AF-T1CJG8-F1
#
_entry.id   AF-T1CJG8-F1
#
_cell.length_a   1.000
_cell.length_b   1.000
_cell.length_c   1.000
_cell.angle_alpha   90.00
_cell.angle_beta   90.00
_cell.angle_gamma   90.00
#
_symmetry.space_group_name_H-M   'P 1'
#
loop_
_entity.id
_entity.type
_entity.pdbx_description
1 polymer ?
#
loop_
_entity_poly.entity_id
_entity_poly.type
_entity_poly.pdbx_seq_one_letter_code
_entity_poly.pdbx_strand_id
1 'polypeptide(L)' 'MTYPRRPADAEWTRPGALIPDTKQQVTLRLDRDVLDYFRHTGKRYQTRINSVLRAYMQAHEAKR' A
#
# COMPACT_ATOMS: atom_id res chain seq x y z
N MET A 1 -25.25 -14.37 42.07
CA MET A 1 -24.15 -13.65 41.39
C MET A 1 -24.42 -13.70 39.89
N THR A 2 -25.02 -12.65 39.33
CA THR A 2 -25.26 -12.53 37.88
C THR A 2 -24.03 -11.86 37.27
N TYR A 3 -23.42 -12.50 36.28
CA TYR A 3 -22.34 -11.87 35.52
C TYR A 3 -22.95 -10.81 34.59
N PRO A 4 -22.39 -9.58 34.52
CA PRO A 4 -22.85 -8.63 33.52
C PRO A 4 -22.53 -9.20 32.13
N ARG A 5 -23.59 -9.30 31.31
CA ARG A 5 -23.55 -9.68 29.91
C ARG A 5 -22.46 -8.86 29.21
N ARG A 6 -21.43 -9.54 28.71
CA ARG A 6 -20.37 -9.00 27.84
C ARG A 6 -21.07 -8.12 26.77
N PRO A 7 -20.63 -6.86 26.52
CA PRO A 7 -21.26 -6.07 25.48
C PRO A 7 -21.11 -6.80 24.15
N ALA A 8 -22.23 -7.15 23.53
CA ALA A 8 -22.31 -7.86 22.26
C ALA A 8 -21.89 -6.99 21.07
N ASP A 9 -21.53 -5.72 21.32
CA ASP A 9 -21.25 -4.70 20.33
C ASP A 9 -19.82 -4.14 20.43
N ALA A 10 -18.88 -4.92 20.98
CA ALA A 10 -17.46 -4.63 20.77
C ALA A 10 -17.10 -5.07 19.34
N GLU A 11 -17.55 -4.29 18.35
CA GLU A 11 -17.13 -4.42 16.97
C GLU A 11 -15.67 -3.97 16.88
N TRP A 12 -14.77 -4.90 17.17
CA TRP A 12 -13.34 -4.76 16.93
C TRP A 12 -13.12 -4.64 15.42
N THR A 13 -13.25 -3.43 14.90
CA THR A 13 -12.86 -3.11 13.53
C THR A 13 -11.34 -3.26 13.46
N ARG A 14 -10.89 -4.31 12.78
CA ARG A 14 -9.47 -4.52 12.51
C ARG A 14 -8.99 -3.31 11.69
N PRO A 15 -7.97 -2.55 12.14
CA PRO A 15 -7.49 -1.35 11.44
C PRO A 15 -6.78 -1.65 10.09
N GLY A 16 -7.02 -2.82 9.49
CA GLY A 16 -6.56 -3.21 8.15
C GLY A 16 -7.68 -3.25 7.09
N ALA A 17 -8.96 -3.14 7.46
CA ALA A 17 -10.08 -3.25 6.52
C ALA A 17 -10.32 -1.98 5.66
N LEU A 18 -9.58 -0.89 5.92
CA LEU A 18 -9.71 0.39 5.20
C LEU A 18 -8.67 0.58 4.09
N ILE A 19 -7.79 -0.38 3.85
CA ILE A 19 -6.88 -0.30 2.71
C ILE A 19 -7.52 -1.18 1.62
N PRO A 20 -8.19 -0.59 0.61
CA PRO A 20 -8.65 -1.39 -0.51
C PRO A 20 -7.44 -2.13 -1.06
N ASP A 21 -7.63 -3.42 -1.34
CA ASP A 21 -6.66 -4.32 -1.95
C ASP A 21 -6.42 -3.88 -3.40
N THR A 22 -5.88 -2.67 -3.59
CA THR A 22 -5.60 -2.07 -4.91
C THR A 22 -4.19 -2.41 -5.37
N LYS A 23 -3.42 -3.14 -4.56
CA LYS A 23 -2.07 -3.58 -4.92
C LYS A 23 -2.17 -4.86 -5.72
N GLN A 24 -2.54 -4.72 -6.99
CA GLN A 24 -2.50 -5.83 -7.92
C GLN A 24 -1.03 -6.22 -8.16
N GLN A 25 -0.69 -7.48 -7.88
CA GLN A 25 0.62 -8.02 -8.20
C GLN A 25 0.73 -8.12 -9.73
N VAL A 26 1.50 -7.21 -10.32
CA VAL A 26 1.77 -7.18 -11.76
C VAL A 26 3.24 -7.47 -12.02
N THR A 27 3.52 -8.28 -13.04
CA THR A 27 4.88 -8.53 -13.51
C THR A 27 5.27 -7.41 -14.48
N LEU A 28 5.73 -6.27 -13.95
CA LEU A 28 6.27 -5.18 -14.74
C LEU A 28 7.76 -5.43 -15.04
N ARG A 29 8.14 -5.32 -16.31
CA ARG A 29 9.55 -5.27 -16.71
C ARG A 29 10.06 -3.84 -16.55
N LEU A 30 11.13 -3.68 -15.79
CA LEU A 30 11.82 -2.42 -15.58
C LEU A 30 13.25 -2.55 -16.14
N ASP A 31 13.79 -1.45 -16.65
CA ASP A 31 15.19 -1.39 -17.05
C ASP A 31 16.13 -1.72 -15.88
N ARG A 32 17.27 -2.29 -16.23
CA ARG A 32 18.26 -2.75 -15.26
C ARG A 32 18.83 -1.60 -14.43
N ASP A 33 19.14 -0.47 -15.06
CA ASP A 33 19.65 0.74 -14.39
C ASP A 33 18.64 1.30 -13.39
N VAL A 34 17.35 1.26 -13.72
CA VAL A 34 16.27 1.72 -12.84
C VAL A 34 16.18 0.80 -11.62
N LEU A 35 16.18 -0.52 -11.83
CA LEU A 35 16.19 -1.49 -10.74
C LEU A 35 17.41 -1.35 -9.84
N ASP A 36 18.57 -1.12 -10.42
CA ASP A 36 19.83 -0.95 -9.70
C ASP A 36 19.80 0.30 -8.81
N TYR A 37 19.37 1.44 -9.36
CA TYR A 37 19.15 2.68 -8.61
C TYR A 37 18.23 2.49 -7.40
N PHE A 38 17.07 1.84 -7.61
CA PHE A 38 16.14 1.60 -6.51
C PHE A 38 16.66 0.54 -5.51
N ARG A 39 17.44 -0.45 -5.95
CA ARG A 39 18.11 -1.42 -5.06
C ARG A 39 19.15 -0.75 -4.18
N HIS A 40 19.94 0.19 -4.72
CA HIS A 40 20.92 0.97 -3.95
C HIS A 40 20.26 1.81 -2.85
N THR A 41 18.99 2.18 -3.02
CA THR A 41 18.22 2.98 -2.05
C THR A 41 17.78 2.15 -0.80
N GLY A 42 17.98 0.83 -0.80
CA GLY A 42 17.81 -0.05 0.37
C GLY A 42 16.57 -0.96 0.34
N LYS A 43 16.27 -1.58 1.50
CA LYS A 43 15.15 -2.53 1.64
C LYS A 43 13.81 -1.84 1.31
N ARG A 44 12.95 -2.53 0.54
CA ARG A 44 11.65 -2.05 -0.01
C ARG A 44 11.72 -1.18 -1.27
N TYR A 45 12.70 -1.42 -2.15
CA TYR A 45 12.78 -0.79 -3.47
C TYR A 45 11.46 -0.85 -4.27
N GLN A 46 10.72 -1.96 -4.20
CA GLN A 46 9.44 -2.12 -4.88
C GLN A 46 8.34 -1.18 -4.37
N THR A 47 8.31 -0.91 -3.05
CA THR A 47 7.41 0.10 -2.48
C THR A 47 7.77 1.50 -2.99
N ARG A 48 9.06 1.78 -3.16
CA ARG A 48 9.56 3.07 -3.65
C ARG A 48 9.18 3.31 -5.12
N ILE A 49 9.35 2.30 -5.96
CA ILE A 49 8.91 2.32 -7.36
C ILE A 49 7.41 2.64 -7.43
N ASN A 50 6.60 1.95 -6.63
CA ASN A 50 5.16 2.20 -6.59
C ASN A 50 4.82 3.64 -6.13
N SER A 51 5.54 4.18 -5.15
CA SER A 51 5.36 5.58 -4.72
C SER A 51 5.69 6.59 -5.82
N VAL A 52 6.77 6.36 -6.58
CA VAL A 52 7.15 7.23 -7.71
C VAL A 52 6.09 7.17 -8.82
N LEU A 53 5.64 5.98 -9.19
CA LEU A 53 4.59 5.79 -10.20
C LEU A 53 3.28 6.47 -9.77
N ARG A 54 2.90 6.36 -8.49
CA ARG A 54 1.72 7.06 -7.94
C ARG A 54 1.88 8.57 -7.99
N ALA A 55 3.05 9.11 -7.61
CA ALA A 55 3.32 10.54 -7.67
C ALA A 55 3.26 11.07 -9.11
N TYR A 56 3.81 10.31 -10.06
CA TYR A 56 3.72 10.63 -11.49
C TYR A 56 2.27 10.64 -11.99
N MET A 57 1.49 9.61 -11.63
CA MET A 57 0.07 9.53 -11.97
C MET A 57 -0.71 10.75 -11.46
N GLN A 58 -0.54 11.11 -10.18
CA GLN A 58 -1.21 12.26 -9.58
C GLN A 58 -0.80 13.59 -10.23
N ALA A 59 0.49 13.77 -10.52
CA ALA A 59 0.99 14.95 -11.20
C ALA A 59 0.46 15.07 -12.64
N HIS A 60 0.23 13.94 -13.32
CA HIS A 60 -0.30 13.91 -14.68
C HIS A 60 -1.83 14.02 -14.73
N GLU A 61 -2.55 13.49 -13.74
CA GLU A 61 -4.00 13.69 -13.59
C GLU A 61 -4.34 15.13 -13.22
N ALA A 62 -3.56 15.78 -12.35
CA ALA A 62 -3.77 17.19 -12.00
C ALA A 62 -3.51 18.17 -13.17
N LYS A 63 -2.97 17.67 -14.29
CA LYS A 63 -2.67 18.44 -15.50
C LYS A 63 -3.70 18.26 -16.62
N ARG A 64 -4.73 17.44 -16.40
CA ARG A 64 -5.90 17.27 -17.27
C ARG A 64 -7.13 17.93 -16.65
#